data_AF-A0A7G9FKY5-F1
#
_entry.id   AF-A0A7G9FKY5-F1
#
_cell.length_a   1.000
_cell.length_b   1.000
_cell.length_c   1.000
_cell.angle_alpha   90.00
_cell.angle_beta   90.00
_cell.angle_gamma   90.00
#
_symmetry.space_group_name_H-M   'P 1'
#
loop_
_entity.id
_entity.type
_entity.pdbx_description
1 polymer ?
#
loop_
_entity_poly.entity_id
_entity_poly.type
_entity_poly.pdbx_seq_one_letter_code
_entity_poly.pdbx_strand_id
1 'polypeptide(L)'
;MERKIKSLTGEYLVKGVLAEKVQVEKYAPNEYINPDFVKNCNILPNYDRISGSDYVSGTYRGVPFTFCDLHLQYKDTYRDKNGRKRTRYHAKKMVFSPVSSAVRQNFSA
;
A
#
# COMPACT_ATOMS: atom_id res chain seq x y z
N MET A 1 12.29 -17.09 5.22
CA MET A 1 12.34 -17.77 3.90
C MET A 1 11.33 -17.16 2.93
N GLU A 2 10.06 -17.05 3.31
CA GLU A 2 8.97 -16.47 2.49
C GLU A 2 9.27 -15.07 1.92
N ARG A 3 9.72 -14.11 2.76
CA ARG A 3 10.12 -12.77 2.28
C ARG A 3 11.23 -12.78 1.24
N LYS A 4 12.18 -13.72 1.35
CA LYS A 4 13.30 -13.85 0.40
C LYS A 4 12.82 -14.39 -0.95
N ILE A 5 11.92 -15.37 -0.93
CA ILE A 5 11.25 -15.87 -2.14
C ILE A 5 10.44 -14.74 -2.78
N LYS A 6 9.62 -14.03 -2.00
CA LYS A 6 8.85 -12.88 -2.49
C LYS A 6 9.74 -11.81 -3.12
N SER A 7 10.87 -11.48 -2.49
CA SER A 7 11.85 -10.55 -3.06
C SER A 7 12.38 -11.01 -4.41
N LEU A 8 12.79 -12.28 -4.52
CA LEU A 8 13.35 -12.83 -5.76
C LEU A 8 12.29 -12.92 -6.86
N THR A 9 11.13 -13.51 -6.58
CA THR A 9 9.99 -13.57 -7.52
C THR A 9 9.58 -12.17 -7.96
N GLY A 10 9.55 -11.23 -7.02
CA GLY A 10 9.26 -9.84 -7.28
C GLY A 10 10.25 -9.18 -8.24
N GLU A 11 11.54 -9.27 -7.95
CA GLU A 11 12.60 -8.65 -8.76
C GLU A 11 12.70 -9.27 -10.15
N TYR A 12 12.59 -10.59 -10.27
CA TYR A 12 12.84 -11.29 -11.53
C TYR A 12 11.60 -11.48 -12.41
N LEU A 13 10.39 -11.55 -11.84
CA LEU A 13 9.16 -11.79 -12.63
C LEU A 13 8.25 -10.56 -12.64
N VAL A 14 7.87 -10.06 -11.47
CA VAL A 14 6.86 -8.99 -11.37
C VAL A 14 7.37 -7.71 -12.00
N LYS A 15 8.61 -7.31 -11.71
CA LYS A 15 9.24 -6.14 -12.34
C LYS A 15 9.32 -6.25 -13.86
N GLY A 16 9.60 -7.44 -14.39
CA GLY A 16 9.64 -7.70 -15.83
C GLY A 16 8.28 -7.48 -16.50
N VAL A 17 7.22 -8.07 -15.95
CA VAL A 17 5.84 -7.91 -16.44
C VAL A 17 5.39 -6.45 -16.35
N LEU A 18 5.71 -5.75 -15.26
CA LEU A 18 5.41 -4.32 -15.12
C LEU A 18 6.13 -3.49 -16.20
N ALA A 19 7.41 -3.78 -16.45
CA ALA A 19 8.23 -3.07 -17.43
C ALA A 19 7.70 -3.19 -18.88
N GLU A 20 6.87 -4.20 -19.19
CA GLU A 20 6.20 -4.30 -20.49
C GLU A 20 5.14 -3.21 -20.73
N LYS A 21 4.60 -2.60 -19.67
CA LYS A 21 3.47 -1.67 -19.73
C LYS A 21 3.80 -0.28 -19.21
N VAL A 22 4.74 -0.17 -18.28
CA VAL A 22 5.09 1.07 -17.60
C VAL A 22 6.60 1.20 -17.48
N GLN A 23 7.10 2.45 -17.38
CA GLN A 23 8.50 2.69 -17.05
C GLN A 23 8.66 2.55 -15.54
N VAL A 24 9.11 1.38 -15.08
CA VAL A 24 9.29 1.09 -13.65
C VAL A 24 10.57 1.77 -13.15
N GLU A 25 10.43 2.70 -12.20
CA GLU A 25 11.55 3.34 -11.52
C GLU A 25 11.99 2.53 -10.30
N LYS A 26 11.02 2.08 -9.50
CA LYS A 26 11.27 1.26 -8.31
C LYS A 26 10.17 0.21 -8.16
N TYR A 27 10.60 -1.01 -7.87
CA TYR A 27 9.74 -2.07 -7.38
C TYR A 27 10.35 -2.62 -6.08
N ALA A 28 9.57 -2.64 -5.01
CA ALA A 28 10.02 -3.09 -3.69
C ALA A 28 8.93 -3.95 -3.02
N PRO A 29 8.99 -5.29 -3.16
CA PRO A 29 7.89 -6.21 -2.84
C PRO A 29 7.53 -6.30 -1.35
N ASN A 30 8.44 -5.87 -0.46
CA ASN A 30 8.23 -5.86 0.99
C ASN A 30 8.14 -4.45 1.58
N GLU A 31 8.18 -3.42 0.72
CA GLU A 31 8.01 -2.04 1.13
C GLU A 31 6.60 -1.57 0.75
N TYR A 32 6.21 -0.48 1.38
CA TYR A 32 4.96 0.24 1.11
C TYR A 32 5.19 1.72 1.45
N ILE A 33 4.22 2.56 1.10
CA ILE A 33 4.33 4.01 1.31
C ILE A 33 4.58 4.33 2.79
N ASN A 34 5.36 5.40 3.03
CA ASN A 34 5.73 5.86 4.36
C ASN A 34 4.50 5.90 5.31
N PRO A 35 4.51 5.16 6.42
CA PRO A 35 3.41 5.13 7.38
C PRO A 35 2.97 6.51 7.89
N ASP A 36 3.90 7.46 8.03
CA ASP A 36 3.59 8.83 8.46
C ASP A 36 2.80 9.59 7.40
N PHE A 37 3.10 9.38 6.11
CA PHE A 37 2.30 9.93 5.02
C PHE A 37 0.89 9.34 5.06
N VAL A 38 0.78 8.01 5.21
CA VAL A 38 -0.51 7.31 5.24
C VAL A 38 -1.37 7.77 6.43
N LYS A 39 -0.74 7.99 7.60
CA LYS A 39 -1.43 8.49 8.81
C LYS A 39 -2.03 9.87 8.63
N ASN A 40 -1.42 10.70 7.79
CA ASN A 40 -1.87 12.05 7.47
C ASN A 40 -2.80 12.10 6.24
N CYS A 41 -3.16 10.96 5.64
CA CYS A 41 -4.07 10.88 4.51
C CYS A 41 -5.54 10.85 4.97
N ASN A 42 -6.20 12.00 4.93
CA ASN A 42 -7.60 12.15 5.35
C ASN A 42 -8.62 11.34 4.54
N ILE A 43 -8.25 10.83 3.36
CA ILE A 43 -9.12 9.96 2.54
C ILE A 43 -9.21 8.54 3.10
N LEU A 44 -8.25 8.12 3.92
CA LEU A 44 -8.24 6.79 4.50
C LEU A 44 -9.07 6.75 5.78
N PRO A 45 -9.78 5.64 6.04
CA PRO A 45 -10.48 5.46 7.30
C PRO A 45 -9.47 5.41 8.46
N ASN A 46 -9.92 5.77 9.66
CA ASN A 46 -9.11 5.60 10.87
C ASN A 46 -8.72 4.13 11.07
N TYR A 47 -7.45 3.87 11.37
CA TYR A 47 -6.92 2.52 11.64
C TYR A 47 -5.99 2.54 12.86
N ASP A 48 -5.83 1.39 13.51
CA ASP A 48 -4.96 1.24 14.68
C ASP A 48 -3.55 0.76 14.30
N ARG A 49 -3.44 -0.06 13.25
CA ARG A 49 -2.16 -0.57 12.74
C ARG A 49 -2.13 -0.58 11.23
N ILE A 50 -0.93 -0.47 10.70
CA ILE A 50 -0.67 -0.52 9.26
C ILE A 50 0.50 -1.45 8.97
N SER A 51 0.36 -2.20 7.90
CA SER A 51 1.46 -2.84 7.18
C SER A 51 1.16 -2.73 5.69
N GLY A 52 2.10 -3.09 4.84
CA GLY A 52 1.86 -3.12 3.40
C GLY A 52 2.92 -3.90 2.65
N SER A 53 2.77 -3.94 1.34
CA SER A 53 3.71 -4.58 0.44
C SER A 53 3.59 -4.05 -0.99
N ASP A 54 4.48 -4.54 -1.85
CA ASP A 54 4.39 -4.33 -3.30
C ASP A 54 4.40 -2.85 -3.69
N TYR A 55 5.30 -2.09 -3.07
CA TYR A 55 5.58 -0.72 -3.49
C TYR A 55 6.09 -0.69 -4.93
N VAL A 56 5.44 0.10 -5.75
CA VAL A 56 5.81 0.36 -7.14
C VAL A 56 5.77 1.86 -7.39
N SER A 57 6.82 2.40 -8.00
CA SER A 57 6.81 3.74 -8.59
C SER A 57 7.36 3.70 -10.01
N GLY A 58 6.88 4.63 -10.82
CA GLY A 58 7.28 4.73 -12.21
C GLY A 58 6.48 5.75 -12.98
N THR A 59 6.58 5.68 -14.28
CA THR A 59 5.88 6.57 -15.21
C THR A 59 5.05 5.77 -16.20
N TYR A 60 3.78 6.15 -16.36
CA TYR A 60 2.88 5.60 -17.37
C TYR A 60 2.41 6.71 -18.30
N ARG A 61 2.74 6.61 -19.59
CA ARG A 61 2.39 7.62 -20.61
C ARG A 61 2.76 9.06 -20.21
N GLY A 62 3.94 9.23 -19.60
CA GLY A 62 4.45 10.52 -19.13
C GLY A 62 3.87 11.00 -17.79
N VAL A 63 2.96 10.25 -17.17
CA VAL A 63 2.40 10.58 -15.85
C VAL A 63 3.07 9.74 -14.77
N PRO A 64 3.68 10.37 -13.74
CA PRO A 64 4.26 9.63 -12.63
C PRO A 64 3.17 8.97 -11.79
N PHE A 65 3.42 7.76 -11.34
CA PHE A 65 2.54 7.03 -10.44
C PHE A 65 3.33 6.39 -9.30
N THR A 66 2.63 6.13 -8.21
CA THR A 66 3.12 5.30 -7.12
C THR A 66 1.94 4.51 -6.57
N PHE A 67 2.09 3.22 -6.31
CA PHE A 67 1.08 2.44 -5.60
C PHE A 67 1.73 1.38 -4.70
N CYS A 68 0.97 0.90 -3.72
CA CYS A 68 1.32 -0.26 -2.91
C CYS A 68 0.05 -0.91 -2.35
N ASP A 69 0.17 -2.15 -1.90
CA ASP A 69 -0.87 -2.78 -1.09
C ASP A 69 -0.75 -2.31 0.35
N LEU A 70 -1.85 -1.79 0.89
CA LEU A 70 -1.99 -1.47 2.30
C LEU A 70 -2.87 -2.50 3.00
N HIS A 71 -2.46 -2.82 4.23
CA HIS A 71 -3.18 -3.68 5.15
C HIS A 71 -3.44 -2.90 6.43
N LEU A 72 -4.64 -2.33 6.50
CA LEU A 72 -5.12 -1.53 7.62
C LEU A 72 -5.80 -2.44 8.63
N GLN A 73 -5.42 -2.36 9.90
CA GLN A 73 -6.03 -3.14 10.98
C GLN A 73 -6.74 -2.22 11.97
N TYR A 74 -7.91 -2.66 12.41
CA TYR A 74 -8.83 -1.93 13.27
C TYR A 74 -9.06 -2.75 14.53
N LYS A 75 -9.06 -2.07 15.67
CA LYS A 75 -9.14 -2.65 16.99
C LYS A 75 -10.57 -2.59 17.50
N ASP A 76 -11.20 -3.76 17.62
CA ASP A 76 -12.47 -3.90 18.32
C ASP A 76 -12.25 -4.36 19.75
N THR A 77 -12.93 -3.69 20.67
CA THR A 77 -13.00 -4.11 22.07
C THR A 77 -14.40 -4.59 22.38
N TYR A 78 -14.53 -5.81 22.90
CA TYR A 78 -15.80 -6.41 23.27
C TYR A 78 -15.71 -7.13 24.62
N ARG A 79 -16.85 -7.42 25.25
CA ARG A 79 -16.91 -8.30 26.41
C ARG A 79 -17.26 -9.71 25.94
N ASP A 80 -16.53 -10.71 26.41
CA ASP A 80 -16.89 -12.10 26.17
C ASP A 80 -18.09 -12.54 27.03
N LYS A 81 -18.56 -13.77 26.80
CA LYS A 81 -19.68 -14.38 27.54
C LYS A 81 -19.47 -14.43 29.07
N ASN A 82 -18.23 -14.28 29.54
CA ASN A 82 -17.87 -14.27 30.96
C ASN A 82 -17.63 -12.83 31.47
N GLY A 83 -18.02 -11.81 30.71
CA GLY A 83 -17.85 -10.40 31.06
C GLY A 83 -16.42 -9.86 30.93
N ARG A 84 -15.45 -10.66 30.45
CA ARG A 84 -14.05 -10.23 30.36
C ARG A 84 -13.84 -9.38 29.11
N LYS A 85 -13.12 -8.27 29.26
CA LYS A 85 -12.73 -7.40 28.14
C LYS A 85 -11.76 -8.13 27.24
N ARG A 86 -12.08 -8.21 25.95
CA ARG A 86 -11.25 -8.80 24.90
C ARG A 86 -11.00 -7.77 23.80
N THR A 87 -9.92 -7.98 23.07
CA THR A 87 -9.55 -7.17 21.92
C THR A 87 -9.36 -8.08 20.71
N ARG A 88 -9.92 -7.69 19.57
CA ARG A 88 -9.70 -8.33 18.28
C ARG A 88 -9.20 -7.28 17.29
N TYR A 89 -8.33 -7.69 16.39
CA TYR A 89 -7.99 -6.90 15.21
C TYR A 89 -8.67 -7.53 14.01
N HIS A 90 -9.43 -6.74 13.27
CA HIS A 90 -9.89 -7.11 11.92
C HIS A 90 -9.15 -6.25 10.91
N ALA A 91 -9.01 -6.74 9.68
CA ALA A 91 -8.15 -6.09 8.71
C ALA A 91 -8.81 -5.89 7.34
N LYS A 92 -8.45 -4.80 6.68
CA LYS A 92 -8.87 -4.44 5.33
C LYS A 92 -7.63 -4.27 4.46
N LYS A 93 -7.61 -4.96 3.32
CA LYS A 93 -6.58 -4.80 2.29
C LYS A 93 -7.08 -3.85 1.21
N MET A 94 -6.19 -3.02 0.67
CA MET A 94 -6.49 -2.14 -0.46
C MET A 94 -5.24 -1.82 -1.26
N VAL A 95 -5.40 -1.62 -2.56
CA VAL A 95 -4.39 -0.95 -3.38
C VAL A 95 -4.49 0.55 -3.11
N PHE A 96 -3.39 1.19 -2.75
CA PHE A 96 -3.34 2.60 -2.44
C PHE A 96 -2.32 3.31 -3.34
N SER A 97 -2.76 4.40 -3.95
CA SER A 97 -1.93 5.28 -4.77
C SER A 97 -2.12 6.73 -4.33
N PRO A 98 -1.07 7.39 -3.80
CA PRO A 98 -1.12 8.80 -3.52
C PRO A 98 -0.91 9.56 -4.82
N VAL A 99 -1.98 10.14 -5.36
CA VAL A 99 -1.85 11.05 -6.50
C VAL A 99 -1.28 12.37 -5.97
N SER A 100 -0.05 12.69 -6.34
CA SER A 100 0.56 13.99 -6.05
C SER A 100 -0.24 15.10 -6.72
N SER A 101 -0.43 16.22 -6.02
CA SER A 101 -1.04 17.44 -6.54
C SER A 101 -0.32 18.02 -7.76
N ALA A 102 0.92 17.60 -8.05
CA ALA A 102 1.62 17.92 -9.30
C ALA A 102 0.90 17.37 -10.55
N VAL A 103 0.11 16.30 -10.43
CA VAL A 103 -0.69 15.76 -11.56
C VAL A 103 -1.90 16.66 -11.88
N ARG A 104 -2.36 17.50 -10.93
CA ARG A 104 -3.51 18.40 -11.17
C ARG A 104 -3.21 19.55 -12.14
N GLN A 105 -1.95 19.95 -12.32
CA GLN A 105 -1.62 21.06 -13.22
C GLN A 105 -1.80 20.73 -14.70
N ASN A 106 -1.99 19.45 -15.06
CA ASN A 106 -2.18 19.02 -16.45
C ASN A 106 -3.63 18.63 -16.79
N PHE A 107 -4.58 18.86 -15.88
CA PHE A 107 -6.02 18.70 -16.14
C PHE A 107 -6.72 20.06 -16.10
N SER A 108 -6.28 20.98 -16.96
CA SER A 108 -7.07 22.13 -17.37
C SER A 108 -7.41 21.93 -18.84
N ALA A 109 -8.65 21.52 -19.12
CA ALA A 109 -9.29 21.66 -20.43
C ALA A 109 -10.35 22.77 -20.29
#